data_AF-A0A7S2G9E4-F1
#
_entry.id   AF-A0A7S2G9E4-F1
#
_cell.length_a   1.000
_cell.length_b   1.000
_cell.length_c   1.000
_cell.angle_alpha   90.00
_cell.angle_beta   90.00
_cell.angle_gamma   90.00
#
_symmetry.space_group_name_H-M   'P 1'
#
loop_
_entity.id
_entity.type
_entity.pdbx_description
1 polymer ?
#
loop_
_entity_poly.entity_id
_entity_poly.type
_entity_poly.pdbx_seq_one_letter_code
_entity_poly.pdbx_strand_id
1 'polypeptide(L)'
;VAQKFIGEPFSKSDRVRRLVGIHTPYMRAIERILREPGITMAKVALLVGGPDWPVAVLCGVLRLSVLSVQICISPVLLQSVFPSVLAGAMLLSQSGNGDGDGGKTRNGMAEVTLVVAGGLQLLMGVIAFYYVQDVLERNYDELSTSRSEDAKLEELEAKADAKDRAFWRESDWE
;
A
#
# COMPACT_ATOMS: atom_id res chain seq x y z
N VAL A 1 -13.59 0.70 -7.22
CA VAL A 1 -14.69 0.85 -6.24
C VAL A 1 -14.18 1.36 -4.89
N ALA A 2 -13.25 0.67 -4.23
CA ALA A 2 -12.72 1.06 -2.92
C ALA A 2 -12.23 2.52 -2.85
N GLN A 3 -11.46 2.97 -3.85
CA GLN A 3 -10.95 4.35 -3.94
C GLN A 3 -12.06 5.41 -3.87
N LYS A 4 -13.15 5.22 -4.64
CA LYS A 4 -14.23 6.21 -4.77
C LYS A 4 -15.30 6.10 -3.70
N PHE A 5 -15.67 4.89 -3.31
CA PHE A 5 -16.79 4.67 -2.39
C PHE A 5 -16.37 4.58 -0.91
N ILE A 6 -15.10 4.31 -0.63
CA ILE A 6 -14.58 4.19 0.74
C ILE A 6 -13.57 5.31 1.01
N GLY A 7 -12.53 5.40 0.17
CA GLY A 7 -11.42 6.34 0.39
C GLY A 7 -11.83 7.82 0.31
N GLU A 8 -12.57 8.21 -0.73
CA GLU A 8 -12.96 9.62 -0.91
C GLU A 8 -13.92 10.15 0.18
N PRO A 9 -14.93 9.38 0.66
CA PRO A 9 -15.69 9.77 1.85
C PRO A 9 -14.82 9.88 3.12
N PHE A 10 -13.87 8.97 3.32
CA PHE A 10 -12.94 9.01 4.45
C PHE A 10 -12.00 10.20 4.42
N SER A 11 -11.72 10.75 3.24
CA SER A 11 -10.98 12.01 3.08
C SER A 11 -11.66 13.21 3.75
N LYS A 12 -12.94 13.12 4.14
CA LYS A 12 -13.68 14.22 4.80
C LYS A 12 -13.61 14.15 6.32
N SER A 13 -13.18 13.02 6.88
CA SER A 13 -13.13 12.81 8.33
C SER A 13 -11.72 13.08 8.87
N ASP A 14 -11.57 14.12 9.67
CA ASP A 14 -10.27 14.49 10.28
C ASP A 14 -9.69 13.37 11.15
N ARG A 15 -10.56 12.54 11.77
CA ARG A 15 -10.13 11.37 12.54
C ARG A 15 -9.45 10.32 11.67
N VAL A 16 -10.02 10.03 10.50
CA VAL A 16 -9.46 9.03 9.58
C VAL A 16 -8.20 9.57 8.93
N ARG A 17 -8.20 10.85 8.51
CA ARG A 17 -7.00 11.53 7.99
C ARG A 17 -5.85 11.49 8.98
N ARG A 18 -6.13 11.76 10.27
CA ARG A 18 -5.14 11.67 11.34
C ARG A 18 -4.66 10.25 11.58
N LEU A 19 -5.57 9.26 11.62
CA LEU A 19 -5.21 7.86 11.82
C LEU A 19 -4.31 7.32 10.71
N VAL A 20 -4.58 7.72 9.46
CA VAL A 20 -3.76 7.38 8.30
C VAL A 20 -2.43 8.15 8.30
N GLY A 21 -2.31 9.21 9.11
CA GLY A 21 -1.08 9.98 9.24
C GLY A 21 -0.73 10.78 7.99
N ILE A 22 -1.72 11.30 7.27
CA ILE A 22 -1.49 12.00 5.99
C ILE A 22 -0.55 13.22 6.10
N HIS A 23 -0.47 13.80 7.30
CA HIS A 23 0.37 14.95 7.63
C HIS A 23 1.83 14.56 7.89
N THR A 24 2.13 13.26 8.03
CA THR A 24 3.50 12.78 8.25
C THR A 24 4.35 12.91 6.98
N PRO A 25 5.66 13.19 7.09
CA PRO A 25 6.53 13.37 5.92
C PRO A 25 6.60 12.09 5.06
N TYR A 26 6.49 10.91 5.68
CA TYR A 26 6.43 9.64 4.97
C TYR A 26 5.21 9.53 4.05
N MET A 27 4.02 9.83 4.56
CA MET A 27 2.79 9.81 3.75
C MET A 27 2.79 10.88 2.67
N ARG A 28 3.40 12.04 2.93
CA ARG A 28 3.61 13.09 1.93
C ARG A 28 4.59 12.67 0.84
N ALA A 29 5.62 11.88 1.15
CA ALA A 29 6.52 11.31 0.15
C ALA A 29 5.76 10.35 -0.79
N ILE A 30 4.93 9.48 -0.22
CA ILE A 30 4.04 8.58 -0.98
C ILE A 30 3.08 9.38 -1.86
N GLU A 31 2.43 10.42 -1.31
CA GLU A 31 1.55 11.30 -2.06
C GLU A 31 2.27 11.95 -3.24
N ARG A 32 3.50 12.44 -3.06
CA ARG A 32 4.31 13.07 -4.11
C ARG A 32 4.59 12.11 -5.27
N ILE A 33 5.01 10.87 -4.97
CA ILE A 33 5.24 9.81 -5.97
C ILE A 33 3.94 9.52 -6.74
N LEU A 34 2.82 9.40 -6.03
CA LEU A 34 1.55 9.06 -6.63
C LEU A 34 0.93 10.20 -7.47
N ARG A 35 1.23 11.46 -7.12
CA ARG A 35 0.77 12.66 -7.84
C ARG A 35 1.58 13.00 -9.09
N GLU A 36 2.78 12.44 -9.23
CA GLU A 36 3.66 12.69 -10.38
C GLU A 36 2.91 12.41 -11.70
N PRO A 37 2.97 13.28 -12.72
CA PRO A 37 2.27 13.03 -13.98
C PRO A 37 2.88 11.85 -14.74
N GLY A 38 2.04 10.97 -15.30
CA GLY A 38 2.47 9.82 -16.10
C GLY A 38 2.61 8.51 -15.32
N ILE A 39 3.24 7.53 -15.96
CA ILE A 39 3.48 6.18 -15.43
C ILE A 39 4.97 6.07 -15.09
N THR A 40 5.32 6.29 -13.83
CA THR A 40 6.70 6.13 -13.34
C THR A 40 6.88 4.79 -12.65
N MET A 41 8.10 4.24 -12.67
CA MET A 41 8.40 2.97 -12.02
C MET A 41 8.16 3.03 -10.51
N ALA A 42 8.44 4.16 -9.86
CA ALA A 42 8.15 4.37 -8.46
C ALA A 42 6.65 4.25 -8.16
N LYS A 43 5.80 4.87 -8.99
CA LYS A 43 4.34 4.78 -8.85
C LYS A 43 3.82 3.36 -9.08
N VAL A 44 4.31 2.66 -10.11
CA VAL A 44 3.92 1.28 -10.39
C VAL A 44 4.35 0.37 -9.24
N ALA A 45 5.60 0.46 -8.80
CA ALA A 45 6.12 -0.34 -7.69
C ALA A 45 5.30 -0.11 -6.41
N LEU A 46 4.93 1.14 -6.11
CA LEU A 46 4.14 1.47 -4.93
C LEU A 46 2.71 0.93 -4.98
N LEU A 47 2.07 1.01 -6.15
CA LEU A 47 0.71 0.51 -6.35
C LEU A 47 0.64 -1.02 -6.42
N VAL A 48 1.66 -1.67 -6.99
CA VAL A 48 1.72 -3.13 -7.16
C VAL A 48 2.29 -3.81 -5.93
N GLY A 49 3.32 -3.23 -5.30
CA GLY A 49 4.01 -3.83 -4.15
C GLY A 49 3.24 -3.70 -2.84
N GLY A 50 2.38 -2.68 -2.72
CA GLY A 50 1.52 -2.51 -1.55
C GLY A 50 0.28 -3.42 -1.59
N PRO A 51 -0.37 -3.66 -0.45
CA PRO A 51 -1.62 -4.41 -0.42
C PRO A 51 -2.72 -3.64 -1.17
N ASP A 52 -3.28 -4.24 -2.23
CA ASP A 52 -4.22 -3.61 -3.17
C ASP A 52 -5.35 -2.82 -2.50
N TRP A 53 -6.01 -3.41 -1.48
CA TRP A 53 -7.17 -2.78 -0.85
C TRP A 53 -6.79 -1.55 0.00
N PRO A 54 -5.86 -1.64 0.98
CA PRO A 54 -5.40 -0.46 1.71
C PRO A 54 -4.85 0.65 0.81
N VAL A 55 -4.09 0.29 -0.24
CA VAL A 55 -3.52 1.26 -1.18
C VAL A 55 -4.62 1.94 -2.00
N ALA A 56 -5.63 1.19 -2.47
CA ALA A 56 -6.76 1.77 -3.19
C ALA A 56 -7.58 2.73 -2.31
N VAL A 57 -7.81 2.39 -1.04
CA VAL A 57 -8.48 3.29 -0.08
C VAL A 57 -7.62 4.54 0.16
N LEU A 58 -6.32 4.37 0.38
CA LEU A 58 -5.38 5.48 0.56
C LEU A 58 -5.38 6.43 -0.65
N CYS A 59 -5.32 5.90 -1.87
CA CYS A 59 -5.43 6.70 -3.09
C CYS A 59 -6.73 7.52 -3.16
N GLY A 60 -7.80 7.04 -2.51
CA GLY A 60 -9.07 7.75 -2.39
C GLY A 60 -9.02 8.84 -1.32
N VAL A 61 -8.39 8.56 -0.18
CA VAL A 61 -8.15 9.54 0.89
C VAL A 61 -7.28 10.69 0.39
N LEU A 62 -6.26 10.41 -0.44
CA LEU A 62 -5.40 11.41 -1.08
C LEU A 62 -6.04 12.10 -2.30
N ARG A 63 -7.26 11.70 -2.68
CA ARG A 63 -8.02 12.23 -3.83
C ARG A 63 -7.24 12.19 -5.16
N LEU A 64 -6.58 11.07 -5.43
CA LEU A 64 -5.85 10.86 -6.68
C LEU A 64 -6.78 10.55 -7.86
N SER A 65 -6.29 10.75 -9.08
CA SER A 65 -7.06 10.44 -10.30
C SER A 65 -7.18 8.91 -10.47
N VAL A 66 -8.43 8.43 -10.51
CA VAL A 66 -8.73 6.99 -10.60
C VAL A 66 -8.12 6.37 -11.86
N LEU A 67 -8.16 7.10 -12.98
CA LEU A 67 -7.63 6.60 -14.25
C LEU A 67 -6.11 6.39 -14.21
N SER A 68 -5.36 7.32 -13.60
CA SER A 68 -3.90 7.16 -13.50
C SER A 68 -3.55 5.96 -12.62
N VAL A 69 -4.22 5.82 -11.47
CA VAL A 69 -4.03 4.69 -10.56
C VAL A 69 -4.38 3.36 -11.24
N GLN A 70 -5.50 3.30 -11.95
CA GLN A 70 -5.95 2.07 -12.62
C GLN A 70 -5.03 1.63 -13.77
N ILE A 71 -4.42 2.57 -14.49
CA ILE A 71 -3.45 2.24 -15.52
C ILE A 71 -2.14 1.75 -14.89
N CYS A 72 -1.69 2.39 -13.81
CA CYS A 72 -0.43 2.01 -13.14
C CYS A 72 -0.52 0.67 -12.40
N ILE A 73 -1.71 0.26 -11.95
CA ILE A 73 -1.93 -1.05 -11.34
C ILE A 73 -2.11 -2.17 -12.37
N SER A 74 -2.37 -1.86 -13.65
CA SER A 74 -2.59 -2.87 -14.70
C SER A 74 -1.51 -3.97 -14.82
N PRO A 75 -0.21 -3.72 -14.55
CA PRO A 75 0.81 -4.78 -14.57
C PRO A 75 0.58 -5.88 -13.53
N VAL A 76 -0.18 -5.62 -12.45
CA VAL A 76 -0.50 -6.62 -11.41
C VAL A 76 -1.21 -7.85 -12.00
N LEU A 77 -1.97 -7.66 -13.08
CA LEU A 77 -2.71 -8.73 -13.75
C LEU A 77 -1.76 -9.78 -14.32
N LEU A 78 -0.64 -9.34 -14.89
CA LEU A 78 0.38 -10.22 -15.45
C LEU A 78 1.32 -10.74 -14.37
N GLN A 79 1.64 -9.91 -13.38
CA GLN A 79 2.62 -10.22 -12.35
C GLN A 79 2.12 -11.21 -11.30
N SER A 80 0.91 -11.01 -10.78
CA SER A 80 0.41 -11.71 -9.59
C SER A 80 -0.86 -12.51 -9.88
N VAL A 81 -1.80 -11.92 -10.62
CA VAL A 81 -3.09 -12.59 -10.90
C VAL A 81 -2.89 -13.81 -11.81
N PHE A 82 -2.13 -13.67 -12.91
CA PHE A 82 -1.87 -14.77 -13.81
C PHE A 82 -1.21 -16.00 -13.14
N PRO A 83 -0.07 -15.88 -12.44
CA PRO A 83 0.54 -17.04 -11.79
C PRO A 83 -0.33 -17.59 -10.64
N SER A 84 -1.06 -16.75 -9.91
CA SER A 84 -1.96 -17.22 -8.84
C SER A 84 -3.15 -18.02 -9.39
N VAL A 85 -3.76 -17.56 -10.48
CA VAL A 85 -4.86 -18.28 -11.15
C VAL A 85 -4.35 -19.57 -11.81
N LEU A 86 -3.16 -19.53 -12.42
CA LEU A 86 -2.53 -20.71 -13.00
C LEU A 86 -2.22 -21.77 -11.95
N ALA A 87 -1.65 -21.37 -10.80
CA ALA A 87 -1.40 -22.27 -9.69
C ALA A 87 -2.71 -22.87 -9.14
N GLY A 88 -3.75 -22.04 -8.96
CA GLY A 88 -5.07 -22.51 -8.55
C GLY A 88 -5.71 -23.50 -9.53
N ALA A 89 -5.58 -23.26 -10.83
CA ALA A 89 -6.06 -24.18 -11.87
C ALA A 89 -5.29 -25.52 -11.86
N MET A 90 -3.98 -25.48 -11.60
CA MET A 90 -3.15 -26.69 -11.46
C MET A 90 -3.56 -27.52 -10.24
N LEU A 91 -3.83 -26.88 -9.10
CA LEU A 91 -4.32 -27.53 -7.87
C LEU A 91 -5.72 -28.14 -8.05
N LEU A 92 -6.63 -27.41 -8.71
CA LEU A 92 -8.01 -27.90 -8.93
C LEU A 92 -8.06 -29.10 -9.89
N SER A 93 -7.23 -29.06 -10.92
CA SER A 93 -7.12 -30.17 -11.89
C SER A 93 -6.57 -31.46 -11.28
N GLN A 94 -5.86 -31.37 -10.16
CA GLN A 94 -5.38 -32.52 -9.39
C GLN A 94 -6.50 -33.17 -8.58
N SER A 95 -7.41 -32.38 -8.02
CA SER A 95 -8.54 -32.88 -7.22
C SER A 95 -9.51 -33.74 -8.05
N GLY A 96 -9.56 -33.55 -9.38
CA GLY A 96 -10.42 -34.31 -10.29
C GLY A 96 -9.79 -35.56 -10.92
N ASN A 97 -8.46 -35.67 -10.98
CA ASN A 97 -7.75 -36.81 -11.58
C ASN A 97 -6.97 -37.54 -10.48
N GLY A 98 -7.50 -38.69 -10.05
CA GLY A 98 -6.95 -39.49 -8.94
C GLY A 98 -5.45 -39.80 -9.05
N ASP A 99 -4.85 -39.97 -7.87
CA ASP A 99 -3.44 -40.22 -7.49
C ASP A 99 -2.57 -41.03 -8.48
N GLY A 100 -2.31 -40.49 -9.67
CA GLY A 100 -1.24 -40.93 -10.56
C GLY A 100 0.04 -40.11 -10.35
N ASP A 101 1.18 -40.64 -10.77
CA ASP A 101 2.52 -40.01 -10.68
C ASP A 101 2.56 -38.56 -11.23
N GLY A 102 1.70 -38.22 -12.20
CA GLY A 102 1.52 -36.86 -12.72
C GLY A 102 0.88 -35.85 -11.76
N GLY A 103 0.24 -36.30 -10.67
CA GLY A 103 -0.34 -35.45 -9.64
C GLY A 103 0.72 -34.81 -8.73
N LYS A 104 1.79 -35.55 -8.39
CA LYS A 104 2.91 -35.04 -7.59
C LYS A 104 3.72 -33.97 -8.33
N THR A 105 3.93 -34.17 -9.63
CA THR A 105 4.63 -33.20 -10.49
C THR A 105 3.85 -31.90 -10.64
N ARG A 106 2.52 -31.97 -10.76
CA ARG A 106 1.64 -30.77 -10.81
C ARG A 106 1.61 -30.01 -9.48
N ASN A 107 1.67 -30.72 -8.36
CA ASN A 107 1.71 -30.08 -7.04
C ASN A 107 3.02 -29.30 -6.84
N GLY A 108 4.17 -29.89 -7.21
CA GLY A 108 5.46 -29.18 -7.19
C GLY A 108 5.49 -27.96 -8.11
N MET A 109 4.86 -28.02 -9.30
CA MET A 109 4.77 -26.88 -10.20
C MET A 109 3.86 -25.76 -9.66
N ALA A 110 2.76 -26.10 -8.98
CA ALA A 110 1.88 -25.11 -8.35
C ALA A 110 2.58 -24.38 -7.20
N GLU A 111 3.31 -25.12 -6.34
CA GLU A 111 4.10 -24.54 -5.25
C GLU A 111 5.19 -23.59 -5.77
N VAL A 112 5.95 -24.00 -6.79
CA VAL A 112 6.98 -23.15 -7.39
C VAL A 112 6.36 -21.89 -7.99
N THR A 113 5.20 -22.00 -8.64
CA THR A 113 4.50 -20.85 -9.23
C THR A 113 4.03 -19.87 -8.15
N LEU A 114 3.54 -20.35 -7.01
CA LEU A 114 3.15 -19.51 -5.87
C LEU A 114 4.37 -18.84 -5.21
N VAL A 115 5.48 -19.55 -5.05
CA VAL A 115 6.72 -18.97 -4.51
C VAL A 115 7.25 -17.87 -5.43
N VAL A 116 7.21 -18.08 -6.75
CA VAL A 116 7.59 -17.05 -7.73
C VAL A 116 6.66 -15.84 -7.65
N ALA A 117 5.34 -16.05 -7.57
CA ALA A 117 4.37 -14.95 -7.44
C ALA A 117 4.60 -14.14 -6.15
N GLY A 118 4.77 -14.83 -5.01
CA GLY A 118 5.04 -14.19 -3.72
C GLY A 118 6.39 -13.48 -3.68
N GLY A 119 7.43 -14.08 -4.25
CA GLY A 119 8.76 -13.48 -4.36
C GLY A 119 8.76 -12.20 -5.21
N LEU A 120 8.04 -12.22 -6.33
CA LEU A 120 7.90 -11.06 -7.21
C LEU A 120 7.08 -9.95 -6.56
N GLN A 121 6.04 -10.30 -5.80
CA GLN A 121 5.28 -9.35 -4.97
C GLN A 121 6.17 -8.68 -3.92
N LEU A 122 6.97 -9.47 -3.19
CA LEU A 122 7.88 -8.96 -2.17
C LEU A 122 8.96 -8.05 -2.77
N LEU A 123 9.50 -8.43 -3.93
CA LEU A 123 10.48 -7.62 -4.65
C LEU A 123 9.92 -6.25 -5.02
N MET A 124 8.69 -6.19 -5.55
CA MET A 124 8.04 -4.91 -5.84
C MET A 124 7.78 -4.08 -4.58
N GLY A 125 7.45 -4.72 -3.46
CA GLY A 125 7.32 -4.05 -2.16
C GLY A 125 8.63 -3.42 -1.68
N VAL A 126 9.75 -4.13 -1.83
CA VAL A 126 11.09 -3.59 -1.48
C VAL A 126 11.47 -2.43 -2.40
N ILE A 127 11.24 -2.56 -3.71
CA ILE A 127 11.49 -1.48 -4.68
C ILE A 127 10.63 -0.25 -4.36
N ALA A 128 9.36 -0.44 -4.02
CA ALA A 128 8.48 0.64 -3.59
C ALA A 128 9.03 1.37 -2.36
N PHE A 129 9.44 0.61 -1.34
CA PHE A 129 10.01 1.17 -0.12
C PHE A 129 11.29 1.97 -0.39
N TYR A 130 12.18 1.45 -1.24
CA TYR A 130 13.38 2.16 -1.68
C TYR A 130 13.05 3.51 -2.33
N TYR A 131 12.09 3.55 -3.26
CA TYR A 131 11.70 4.81 -3.89
C TYR A 131 11.05 5.81 -2.92
N VAL A 132 10.25 5.32 -1.95
CA VAL A 132 9.68 6.18 -0.91
C VAL A 132 10.78 6.78 -0.04
N GLN A 133 11.77 5.98 0.36
CA GLN A 133 12.91 6.46 1.14
C GLN A 133 13.76 7.47 0.35
N ASP A 134 14.08 7.19 -0.92
CA ASP A 134 14.85 8.11 -1.77
C ASP A 134 14.14 9.46 -1.94
N VAL A 135 12.81 9.47 -2.11
CA VAL A 135 12.02 10.70 -2.17
C VAL A 135 11.94 11.41 -0.83
N LEU A 136 11.81 10.65 0.26
CA LEU A 136 11.76 11.17 1.62
C LEU A 136 13.07 11.86 1.99
N GLU A 137 14.22 11.24 1.75
CA GLU A 137 15.53 11.80 2.06
C GLU A 137 15.83 13.05 1.22
N ARG A 138 15.54 13.00 -0.08
CA ARG A 138 15.82 14.14 -0.98
C ARG A 138 14.96 15.37 -0.72
N ASN A 139 13.74 15.18 -0.22
CA ASN A 139 12.77 16.26 -0.04
C ASN A 139 12.33 16.42 1.43
N TYR A 140 13.13 15.91 2.39
CA TYR A 140 12.73 15.84 3.80
C TYR A 140 12.36 17.23 4.35
N ASP A 141 13.17 18.25 4.07
CA ASP A 141 12.95 19.61 4.54
C ASP A 141 11.62 20.18 4.02
N GLU A 142 11.31 19.96 2.74
CA GLU A 142 10.05 20.39 2.12
C GLU A 142 8.85 19.61 2.69
N LEU A 143 9.00 18.29 2.85
CA LEU A 143 7.95 17.38 3.33
C LEU A 143 7.65 17.59 4.82
N SER A 144 8.63 18.02 5.61
CA SER A 144 8.48 18.32 7.04
C SER A 144 7.80 19.67 7.33
N THR A 145 7.70 20.53 6.32
CA THR A 145 7.08 21.85 6.48
C THR A 145 5.57 21.71 6.72
N SER A 146 5.05 22.37 7.76
CA SER A 146 3.61 22.35 8.08
C SER A 146 2.78 22.97 6.95
N ARG A 147 1.78 22.25 6.45
CA ARG A 147 0.83 22.78 5.45
C ARG A 147 -0.41 23.32 6.14
N SER A 148 -0.96 24.42 5.62
CA SER A 148 -2.19 25.02 6.16
C SER A 148 -3.39 24.06 6.17
N GLU A 149 -3.44 23.12 5.23
CA GLU A 149 -4.48 22.07 5.13
C GLU A 149 -4.39 20.99 6.21
N ASP A 150 -3.22 20.83 6.84
CA ASP A 150 -2.92 19.82 7.85
C ASP A 150 -2.78 20.42 9.26
N ALA A 151 -2.79 21.75 9.39
CA ALA A 151 -2.65 22.44 10.69
C ALA A 151 -3.65 21.94 11.75
N LYS A 152 -4.89 21.64 11.34
CA LYS A 152 -5.92 21.08 12.23
C LYS A 152 -5.58 19.66 12.69
N LEU A 153 -4.89 18.87 11.86
CA LEU A 153 -4.46 17.52 12.20
C LEU A 153 -3.27 17.57 13.16
N GLU A 154 -2.31 18.45 12.91
CA GLU A 154 -1.16 18.71 13.79
C GLU A 154 -1.63 19.17 15.18
N GLU A 155 -2.64 20.05 15.26
CA GLU A 155 -3.23 20.47 16.54
C GLU A 155 -3.90 19.30 17.28
N LEU A 156 -4.62 18.44 16.56
CA LEU A 156 -5.27 17.26 17.13
C LEU A 156 -4.26 16.24 17.65
N GLU A 157 -3.14 16.09 16.95
CA GLU A 157 -2.03 15.22 17.36
C GLU A 157 -1.32 15.77 18.59
N ALA A 158 -0.95 17.04 18.59
CA ALA A 158 -0.35 17.71 19.74
C ALA A 158 -1.22 17.59 21.01
N LYS A 159 -2.56 17.69 20.85
CA LYS A 159 -3.52 17.49 21.95
C LYS A 159 -3.56 16.06 22.47
N ALA A 160 -3.39 15.05 21.61
CA ALA A 160 -3.35 13.67 22.06
C ALA A 160 -2.02 13.33 22.70
N ASP A 161 -0.90 13.76 22.12
CA ASP A 161 0.42 13.54 22.69
C ASP A 161 0.54 14.21 24.06
N ALA A 162 -0.11 15.36 24.25
CA ALA A 162 -0.19 16.01 25.57
C ALA A 162 -0.96 15.15 26.59
N LYS A 163 -2.04 14.47 26.17
CA LYS A 163 -2.80 13.55 27.03
C LYS A 163 -2.00 12.29 27.34
N ASP A 164 -1.33 11.72 26.34
CA ASP A 164 -0.51 10.52 26.52
C ASP A 164 0.66 10.82 27.45
N ARG A 165 1.34 11.96 27.28
CA ARG A 165 2.38 12.42 28.23
C ARG A 165 1.86 12.61 29.64
N ALA A 166 0.65 13.18 29.80
CA ALA A 166 0.03 13.33 31.12
C ALA A 166 -0.32 11.98 31.74
N PHE A 167 -0.88 11.05 30.94
CA PHE A 167 -1.18 9.69 31.37
C PHE A 167 0.08 8.94 31.82
N TRP A 168 1.15 8.96 31.03
CA TRP A 168 2.43 8.32 31.39
C TRP A 168 3.03 8.93 32.66
N ARG A 169 2.97 10.25 32.81
CA ARG A 169 3.42 10.93 34.04
C ARG A 169 2.61 10.53 35.27
N GLU A 170 1.31 10.30 35.14
CA GLU A 170 0.44 9.87 36.26
C GLU A 170 0.49 8.36 36.53
N SER A 171 0.97 7.58 35.56
CA SER A 171 1.08 6.11 35.66
C SER A 171 2.50 5.62 35.96
N ASP A 172 3.48 6.52 36.07
CA ASP A 172 4.77 6.21 36.69
C ASP A 172 4.55 6.00 38.21
N TRP A 173 4.69 4.75 38.65
CA TRP A 173 4.56 4.32 40.05
C TRP A 173 5.93 4.32 40.77
N GLU A 174 6.79 5.30 40.50
CA GLU A 174 8.00 5.58 41.30
C GLU A 174 7.66 6.45 42.53
#